data_AF-A0A838CXH5-F1
#
_entry.id   AF-A0A838CXH5-F1
#
_cell.length_a   1.000
_cell.length_b   1.000
_cell.length_c   1.000
_cell.angle_alpha   90.00
_cell.angle_beta   90.00
_cell.angle_gamma   90.00
#
_symmetry.space_group_name_H-M   'P 1'
#
loop_
_entity.id
_entity.type
_entity.pdbx_description
1 polymer ?
#
loop_
_entity_poly.entity_id
_entity_poly.type
_entity_poly.pdbx_seq_one_letter_code
_entity_poly.pdbx_strand_id
1 'polypeptide(L)'
;MKTFPFILFTTMLASWGLGIYFISIVNTPTIIIPLFDHFLWMNHYQGFLGLTLLFTITTIPLVLYAFQKRGQLRKKKSWYALFSASQLLWLATMAAQTKIIAYNLGICH
;
A
#
# COMPACT_ATOMS: atom_id res chain seq x y z
N MET A 1 -9.06 24.19 -2.85
CA MET A 1 -8.82 22.76 -2.52
C MET A 1 -8.37 21.97 -3.75
N LYS A 2 -7.10 22.11 -4.14
CA LYS A 2 -6.43 21.31 -5.19
C LYS A 2 -5.58 20.16 -4.59
N THR A 3 -5.43 20.12 -3.27
CA THR A 3 -4.48 19.30 -2.53
C THR A 3 -4.97 17.87 -2.21
N PHE A 4 -6.27 17.63 -2.16
CA PHE A 4 -6.80 16.28 -1.87
C PHE A 4 -6.28 15.20 -2.82
N PRO A 5 -6.42 15.31 -4.15
CA PRO A 5 -5.89 14.30 -5.09
C PRO A 5 -4.38 14.08 -4.97
N PHE A 6 -3.65 15.10 -4.56
CA PHE A 6 -2.21 15.00 -4.32
C PHE A 6 -1.90 14.07 -3.14
N ILE A 7 -2.66 14.16 -2.05
CA ILE A 7 -2.46 13.34 -0.85
C ILE A 7 -2.64 11.84 -1.15
N LEU A 8 -3.67 11.47 -1.91
CA LEU A 8 -3.91 10.07 -2.29
C LEU A 8 -2.78 9.53 -3.17
N PHE A 9 -2.29 10.36 -4.09
CA PHE A 9 -1.16 9.99 -4.95
C PHE A 9 0.12 9.80 -4.14
N THR A 10 0.39 10.67 -3.16
CA THR A 10 1.55 10.53 -2.28
C THR A 10 1.48 9.27 -1.42
N THR A 11 0.31 8.89 -0.91
CA THR A 11 0.17 7.64 -0.12
C THR A 11 0.29 6.39 -0.98
N MET A 12 -0.22 6.42 -2.21
CA MET A 12 -0.02 5.34 -3.18
C MET A 12 1.47 5.15 -3.50
N LEU A 13 2.18 6.24 -3.81
CA LEU A 13 3.62 6.21 -4.07
C LEU A 13 4.42 5.73 -2.84
N ALA A 14 4.03 6.15 -1.64
CA ALA A 14 4.67 5.70 -0.41
C ALA A 14 4.50 4.18 -0.20
N SER A 15 3.29 3.63 -0.43
CA SER A 15 3.06 2.17 -0.34
C SER A 15 3.88 1.39 -1.36
N TRP A 16 4.00 1.89 -2.59
CA TRP A 16 4.87 1.30 -3.60
C TRP A 16 6.35 1.36 -3.22
N GLY A 17 6.84 2.54 -2.80
CA GLY A 17 8.23 2.72 -2.39
C GLY A 17 8.61 1.81 -1.22
N LEU A 18 7.72 1.70 -0.23
CA LEU A 18 7.91 0.84 0.93
C LEU A 18 7.94 -0.63 0.53
N GLY A 19 6.99 -1.10 -0.29
CA GLY A 19 6.99 -2.48 -0.77
C GLY A 19 8.21 -2.84 -1.63
N ILE A 20 8.62 -1.98 -2.56
CA ILE A 20 9.81 -2.19 -3.42
C ILE A 20 11.09 -2.23 -2.58
N TYR A 21 11.24 -1.29 -1.64
CA TYR A 21 12.41 -1.22 -0.76
C TYR A 21 12.60 -2.52 0.03
N PHE A 22 11.53 -3.05 0.63
CA PHE A 22 11.61 -4.29 1.40
C PHE A 22 11.87 -5.52 0.53
N ILE A 23 11.27 -5.60 -0.65
CA ILE A 23 11.60 -6.67 -1.62
C ILE A 23 13.08 -6.60 -2.00
N SER A 24 13.64 -5.40 -2.20
CA SER A 24 15.06 -5.22 -2.52
C SER A 24 15.97 -5.69 -1.39
N ILE A 25 15.64 -5.40 -0.13
CA ILE A 25 16.45 -5.81 1.03
C ILE A 25 16.40 -7.32 1.25
N VAL A 26 15.22 -7.92 1.10
CA VAL A 26 15.05 -9.37 1.27
C VAL A 26 15.80 -10.14 0.18
N ASN A 27 15.79 -9.64 -1.05
CA ASN A 27 16.45 -10.30 -2.19
C ASN A 27 17.95 -9.98 -2.30
N THR A 28 18.46 -8.98 -1.55
CA THR A 28 19.91 -8.80 -1.45
C THR A 28 20.51 -9.94 -0.62
N PRO A 29 21.52 -10.67 -1.17
CA PRO A 29 22.14 -11.79 -0.47
C PRO A 29 22.98 -11.23 0.67
N THR A 30 22.35 -11.04 1.82
CA THR A 30 23.06 -10.90 3.09
C THR A 30 23.38 -12.30 3.57
N ILE A 31 24.63 -12.51 3.98
CA ILE A 31 25.06 -13.77 4.61
C ILE A 31 24.32 -13.85 5.95
N ILE A 32 23.13 -14.44 5.94
CA ILE A 32 22.33 -14.70 7.13
C ILE A 32 22.81 -16.06 7.66
N ILE A 33 23.51 -16.04 8.81
CA ILE A 33 23.81 -17.26 9.57
C ILE A 33 22.46 -17.84 9.99
N PRO A 34 22.08 -19.05 9.53
CA PRO A 34 20.79 -19.62 9.85
C PRO A 34 20.77 -20.03 11.33
N LEU A 35 19.98 -19.34 12.14
CA LEU A 35 19.57 -19.86 13.45
C LEU A 35 18.53 -20.96 13.20
N PHE A 36 18.80 -22.17 13.71
CA PHE A 36 18.03 -23.39 13.45
C PHE A 36 16.55 -23.33 13.86
N ASP A 37 16.13 -22.33 14.66
CA ASP A 37 14.77 -22.22 15.21
C ASP A 37 13.86 -21.21 14.47
N HIS A 38 14.35 -20.50 13.45
CA HIS A 38 13.54 -19.52 12.71
C HIS A 38 13.23 -20.01 11.29
N PHE A 39 11.98 -20.46 11.09
CA PHE A 39 11.44 -20.90 9.82
C PHE A 39 11.50 -19.79 8.74
N LEU A 40 12.57 -19.77 7.94
CA LEU A 40 12.64 -19.08 6.64
C LEU A 40 11.82 -19.78 5.53
N TRP A 41 11.04 -20.81 5.88
CA TRP A 41 10.43 -21.78 4.96
C TRP A 41 9.08 -21.35 4.39
N MET A 42 8.66 -20.12 4.66
CA MET A 42 7.43 -19.58 4.11
C MET A 42 7.80 -18.47 3.13
N ASN A 43 7.61 -18.74 1.83
CA ASN A 43 7.68 -17.80 0.72
C ASN A 43 6.63 -16.68 0.87
N HIS A 44 6.67 -15.92 1.96
CA HIS A 44 5.69 -14.90 2.35
C HIS A 44 5.81 -13.59 1.54
N TYR A 45 6.82 -13.50 0.68
CA TYR A 45 7.13 -12.30 -0.09
C TYR A 45 6.19 -12.07 -1.28
N GLN A 46 5.49 -13.11 -1.77
CA GLN A 46 4.58 -12.98 -2.91
C GLN A 46 3.35 -12.09 -2.61
N GLY A 47 3.02 -11.86 -1.33
CA GLY A 47 1.90 -11.02 -0.90
C GLY A 47 2.23 -9.54 -0.67
N PHE A 48 3.50 -9.14 -0.66
CA PHE A 48 3.93 -7.80 -0.20
C PHE A 48 3.38 -6.64 -1.02
N LEU A 49 3.36 -6.82 -2.33
CA LEU A 49 2.83 -5.84 -3.28
C LEU A 49 1.46 -6.26 -3.84
N GLY A 50 0.93 -7.42 -3.45
CA GLY A 50 -0.34 -7.93 -3.98
C GLY A 50 -1.51 -6.98 -3.71
N LEU A 51 -1.66 -6.53 -2.45
CA LEU A 51 -2.68 -5.56 -2.04
C LEU A 51 -2.43 -4.18 -2.68
N THR A 52 -1.18 -3.72 -2.71
CA THR A 52 -0.79 -2.46 -3.34
C THR A 52 -1.15 -2.46 -4.82
N LEU A 53 -0.88 -3.55 -5.54
CA LEU A 53 -1.18 -3.70 -6.96
C LEU A 53 -2.69 -3.77 -7.23
N LEU A 54 -3.43 -4.59 -6.48
CA LEU A 54 -4.89 -4.69 -6.55
C LEU A 54 -5.55 -3.31 -6.32
N PHE A 55 -5.13 -2.60 -5.28
CA PHE A 55 -5.68 -1.28 -4.99
C PHE A 55 -5.21 -0.20 -5.96
N THR A 56 -4.02 -0.32 -6.55
CA THR A 56 -3.58 0.59 -7.62
C THR A 56 -4.49 0.46 -8.85
N ILE A 57 -4.74 -0.77 -9.29
CA ILE A 57 -5.56 -1.07 -10.47
C ILE A 57 -7.01 -0.61 -10.28
N THR A 58 -7.53 -0.67 -9.05
CA THR A 58 -8.91 -0.23 -8.76
C THR A 58 -9.00 1.27 -8.48
N THR A 59 -8.01 1.85 -7.81
CA THR A 59 -8.03 3.27 -7.41
C THR A 59 -7.80 4.20 -8.59
N ILE A 60 -6.88 3.87 -9.52
CA ILE A 60 -6.58 4.75 -10.66
C ILE A 60 -7.81 5.00 -11.55
N PRO A 61 -8.54 3.97 -12.03
CA PRO A 61 -9.75 4.16 -12.83
C PRO A 61 -10.86 4.87 -12.05
N LEU A 62 -11.03 4.53 -10.76
CA LEU A 62 -12.03 5.16 -9.89
C LEU A 62 -11.77 6.67 -9.76
N VAL A 63 -10.52 7.06 -9.54
CA VAL A 63 -10.10 8.46 -9.42
C VAL A 63 -10.28 9.19 -10.75
N LEU A 64 -9.87 8.59 -11.88
CA LEU A 64 -10.07 9.17 -13.21
C LEU A 64 -11.55 9.40 -13.54
N TYR A 65 -12.39 8.39 -13.29
CA TYR A 65 -13.84 8.49 -13.47
C TYR A 65 -14.43 9.58 -12.58
N ALA A 66 -14.04 9.61 -11.31
CA ALA A 66 -14.50 10.63 -10.38
C ALA A 66 -14.11 12.03 -10.91
N PHE A 67 -12.86 12.23 -11.34
CA PHE A 67 -12.41 13.51 -11.89
C PHE A 67 -13.24 14.00 -13.08
N GLN A 68 -13.57 13.10 -14.01
CA GLN A 68 -14.46 13.43 -15.14
C GLN A 68 -15.87 13.85 -14.69
N LYS A 69 -16.38 13.25 -13.61
CA LYS A 69 -17.71 13.55 -13.05
C LYS A 69 -17.69 14.53 -11.87
N ARG A 70 -16.56 15.22 -11.63
CA ARG A 70 -16.33 16.07 -10.45
C ARG A 70 -17.42 17.12 -10.24
N GLY A 71 -17.93 17.73 -11.32
CA GLY A 71 -18.99 18.74 -11.25
C GLY A 71 -20.31 18.23 -10.67
N GLN A 72 -20.67 16.98 -10.97
CA GLN A 72 -21.89 16.33 -10.46
C GLN A 72 -21.68 15.74 -9.06
N LEU A 73 -20.51 15.15 -8.81
CA LEU A 73 -20.18 14.51 -7.53
C LEU A 73 -19.97 15.51 -6.38
N ARG A 74 -19.48 16.72 -6.70
CA ARG A 74 -19.28 17.78 -5.69
C ARG A 74 -20.61 18.32 -5.14
N LYS A 75 -21.66 18.36 -5.97
CA LYS A 75 -23.02 18.75 -5.54
C LYS A 75 -23.64 17.74 -4.57
N LYS A 76 -23.32 16.45 -4.71
CA LYS A 76 -23.86 15.37 -3.88
C LYS A 76 -23.08 15.11 -2.59
N LYS A 77 -22.01 15.87 -2.28
CA LYS A 77 -21.02 15.60 -1.20
C LYS A 77 -20.32 14.23 -1.26
N SER A 78 -20.78 13.32 -2.12
CA SER A 78 -20.22 11.98 -2.39
C SER A 78 -18.76 12.01 -2.82
N TRP A 79 -18.31 13.12 -3.43
CA TRP A 79 -16.88 13.35 -3.73
C TRP A 79 -15.97 13.16 -2.51
N TYR A 80 -16.36 13.71 -1.35
CA TYR A 80 -15.53 13.66 -0.15
C TYR A 80 -15.56 12.28 0.49
N ALA A 81 -16.72 11.63 0.53
CA ALA A 81 -16.85 10.27 1.06
C ALA A 81 -16.02 9.26 0.25
N LEU A 82 -16.07 9.34 -1.08
CA LEU A 82 -15.30 8.46 -1.96
C LEU A 82 -13.80 8.66 -1.74
N PHE A 83 -13.35 9.91 -1.65
CA PHE A 83 -11.94 10.22 -1.46
C PHE A 83 -11.41 9.80 -0.08
N SER A 84 -12.18 10.05 0.98
CA SER A 84 -11.84 9.60 2.34
C SER A 84 -11.80 8.08 2.46
N ALA A 85 -12.74 7.37 1.82
CA ALA A 85 -12.74 5.91 1.80
C ALA A 85 -11.50 5.35 1.07
N SER A 86 -11.14 5.92 -0.08
CA SER A 86 -9.90 5.54 -0.78
C SER A 86 -8.66 5.82 0.08
N GLN A 87 -8.63 6.94 0.81
CA GLN A 87 -7.51 7.25 1.70
C GLN A 87 -7.37 6.24 2.85
N LEU A 88 -8.48 5.84 3.46
CA LEU A 88 -8.49 4.82 4.52
C LEU A 88 -8.00 3.46 4.01
N LEU A 89 -8.38 3.08 2.79
CA LEU A 89 -7.87 1.85 2.16
C LEU A 89 -6.35 1.89 1.96
N TRP A 90 -5.80 3.02 1.51
CA TRP A 90 -4.36 3.18 1.36
C TRP A 90 -3.62 3.13 2.70
N LEU A 91 -4.16 3.77 3.74
CA LEU A 91 -3.60 3.70 5.09
C LEU A 91 -3.63 2.28 5.65
N ALA A 92 -4.73 1.55 5.47
CA ALA A 92 -4.86 0.16 5.88
C ALA A 92 -3.86 -0.75 5.15
N THR A 93 -3.65 -0.51 3.84
CA THR A 93 -2.68 -1.25 3.03
C THR A 93 -1.26 -1.02 3.54
N MET A 94 -0.89 0.24 3.81
CA MET A 94 0.42 0.56 4.40
C MET A 94 0.58 -0.07 5.79
N ALA A 95 -0.43 -0.02 6.65
CA ALA A 95 -0.38 -0.66 7.96
C ALA A 95 -0.20 -2.18 7.87
N ALA A 96 -0.88 -2.84 6.92
CA ALA A 96 -0.70 -4.26 6.66
C ALA A 96 0.73 -4.56 6.19
N GLN A 97 1.27 -3.78 5.24
CA GLN A 97 2.67 -3.92 4.80
C GLN A 97 3.64 -3.75 5.97
N THR A 98 3.51 -2.69 6.77
CA THR A 98 4.37 -2.44 7.94
C THR A 98 4.29 -3.57 8.97
N LYS A 99 3.11 -4.15 9.20
CA LYS A 99 2.97 -5.30 10.10
C LYS A 99 3.70 -6.53 9.58
N ILE A 100 3.55 -6.84 8.29
CA ILE A 100 4.26 -7.98 7.66
C ILE A 100 5.77 -7.75 7.72
N ILE A 101 6.23 -6.52 7.52
CA ILE A 101 7.64 -6.14 7.67
C ILE A 101 8.14 -6.35 9.09
N ALA A 102 7.41 -5.84 10.08
CA ALA A 102 7.80 -5.97 11.48
C ALA A 102 7.88 -7.45 11.90
N TYR A 103 6.98 -8.30 11.38
CA TYR A 103 7.01 -9.74 11.58
C TYR A 103 8.26 -10.37 10.92
N ASN A 104 8.55 -10.05 9.66
CA ASN A 104 9.73 -10.57 8.96
C ASN A 104 11.07 -10.09 9.55
N LEU A 105 11.09 -8.90 10.17
CA LEU A 105 12.25 -8.37 10.88
C LEU A 105 12.36 -8.89 12.32
N GLY A 106 11.41 -9.70 12.80
CA GLY A 106 11.39 -10.19 14.19
C GLY A 106 11.12 -9.12 15.25
N ILE A 107 10.59 -7.95 14.85
CA ILE A 107 10.29 -6.83 15.75
C ILE A 107 8.96 -7.06 16.49
N CYS A 108 7.99 -7.69 15.84
CA CYS A 108 6.71 -8.07 16.43
C CYS A 108 6.47 -9.57 16.25
N HIS A 109 6.28 -10.28 17.37
CA HIS A 109 5.80 -11.66 17.43
C HIS A 109 4.28 -11.70 17.51
#